data_AF-A0A536IFB0-F1
#
_entry.id   AF-A0A536IFB0-F1
#
_cell.length_a   1.000
_cell.length_b   1.000
_cell.length_c   1.000
_cell.angle_alpha   90.00
_cell.angle_beta   90.00
_cell.angle_gamma   90.00
#
_symmetry.space_group_name_H-M   'P 1'
#
loop_
_entity.id
_entity.type
_entity.pdbx_description
1 polymer ?
#
loop_
_entity_poly.entity_id
_entity_poly.type
_entity_poly.pdbx_seq_one_letter_code
_entity_poly.pdbx_strand_id
1 'polypeptide(L)'
;MGGLRITLASLIAFSALFALTSPLARSADAATLDVTEADLQAQVNAFRAARGLSTLAVSDTLTAAAKWMATDMSVQNYFAHTSLDGRTPTQRMADAGYPATATWT
;
A
#
# COMPACT_ATOMS: atom_id res chain seq x y z
N MET A 1 -30.05 -49.54 -33.49
CA MET A 1 -28.61 -49.20 -33.61
C MET A 1 -28.47 -47.70 -33.38
N GLY A 2 -27.89 -47.27 -32.25
CA GLY A 2 -27.46 -45.90 -31.91
C GLY A 2 -28.57 -44.83 -31.85
N GLY A 3 -28.63 -43.88 -30.93
CA GLY A 3 -27.71 -43.44 -29.89
C GLY A 3 -28.42 -42.36 -29.06
N LEU A 4 -28.20 -42.47 -27.75
CA LEU A 4 -28.47 -41.57 -26.63
C LEU A 4 -27.89 -40.15 -26.95
N ARG A 5 -28.55 -38.99 -26.71
CA ARG A 5 -28.44 -38.13 -25.49
C ARG A 5 -28.84 -36.67 -25.82
N ILE A 6 -29.77 -36.03 -25.06
CA ILE A 6 -29.53 -34.94 -24.04
C ILE A 6 -29.54 -33.51 -24.66
N THR A 7 -30.10 -32.41 -24.13
CA THR A 7 -31.01 -32.02 -23.01
C THR A 7 -31.40 -30.54 -23.13
N LEU A 8 -32.57 -30.19 -22.54
CA LEU A 8 -32.95 -29.00 -21.74
C LEU A 8 -32.37 -27.59 -22.03
N ALA A 9 -33.30 -26.71 -22.44
CA ALA A 9 -33.75 -25.49 -21.75
C ALA A 9 -32.70 -24.59 -21.06
N SER A 10 -32.34 -23.53 -21.79
CA SER A 10 -31.73 -22.29 -21.32
C SER A 10 -32.64 -21.53 -20.35
N LEU A 11 -32.25 -21.34 -19.09
CA LEU A 11 -32.59 -20.17 -18.25
C LEU A 11 -31.94 -20.26 -16.85
N ILE A 12 -30.61 -20.24 -16.79
CA ILE A 12 -29.88 -19.68 -15.64
C ILE A 12 -28.80 -18.75 -16.22
N ALA A 13 -29.23 -17.66 -16.83
CA ALA A 13 -28.37 -16.60 -17.33
C ALA A 13 -28.67 -15.31 -16.55
N PHE A 14 -28.57 -15.35 -15.21
CA PHE A 14 -28.57 -14.14 -14.39
C PHE A 14 -27.63 -14.21 -13.17
N SER A 15 -26.71 -15.18 -13.15
CA SER A 15 -25.76 -15.35 -12.02
C SER A 15 -24.30 -15.42 -12.48
N ALA A 16 -24.00 -14.86 -13.66
CA ALA A 16 -22.65 -14.88 -14.23
C ALA A 16 -22.15 -13.48 -14.67
N LEU A 17 -22.77 -12.40 -14.19
CA LEU A 17 -22.34 -11.02 -14.52
C LEU A 17 -21.93 -10.19 -13.30
N PHE A 18 -21.55 -10.85 -12.21
CA PHE A 18 -20.98 -10.18 -11.02
C PHE A 18 -19.69 -10.83 -10.52
N ALA A 19 -18.96 -11.50 -11.41
CA ALA A 19 -17.69 -12.17 -11.08
C ALA A 19 -16.50 -11.69 -11.92
N LEU A 20 -16.62 -10.59 -12.67
CA LEU A 20 -15.54 -10.08 -13.53
C LEU A 20 -14.94 -8.74 -13.09
N THR A 21 -15.42 -8.16 -11.99
CA THR A 21 -14.89 -6.89 -11.47
C THR A 21 -14.38 -6.99 -10.05
N SER A 22 -14.12 -8.21 -9.54
CA SER A 22 -13.31 -8.33 -8.33
C SER A 22 -11.96 -7.69 -8.65
N PRO A 23 -11.59 -6.52 -8.08
CA PRO A 23 -10.17 -6.27 -7.99
C PRO A 23 -9.65 -7.50 -7.26
N LEU A 24 -8.71 -8.22 -7.86
CA LEU A 24 -7.79 -8.99 -7.04
C LEU A 24 -7.37 -7.96 -6.00
N ALA A 25 -7.81 -8.16 -4.75
CA ALA A 25 -7.26 -7.41 -3.65
C ALA A 25 -5.77 -7.66 -3.84
N ARG A 26 -5.07 -6.68 -4.42
CA ARG A 26 -3.63 -6.72 -4.54
C ARG A 26 -3.25 -6.99 -3.11
N SER A 27 -2.73 -8.18 -2.83
CA SER A 27 -2.13 -8.43 -1.54
C SER A 27 -1.23 -7.22 -1.36
N ALA A 28 -1.65 -6.32 -0.47
CA ALA A 28 -0.75 -5.34 0.06
C ALA A 28 0.36 -6.26 0.56
N ASP A 29 1.50 -6.23 -0.13
CA ASP A 29 2.70 -6.74 0.47
C ASP A 29 2.80 -5.89 1.73
N ALA A 30 2.26 -6.43 2.83
CA ALA A 30 2.16 -5.73 4.09
C ALA A 30 3.57 -5.27 4.34
N ALA A 31 3.80 -3.96 4.33
CA ALA A 31 5.09 -3.37 4.03
C ALA A 31 6.15 -4.13 4.78
N THR A 32 6.85 -5.01 4.06
CA THR A 32 7.79 -5.91 4.70
C THR A 32 8.99 -5.03 4.98
N LEU A 33 9.07 -4.63 6.25
CA LEU A 33 10.24 -3.93 6.74
C LEU A 33 11.40 -4.90 6.62
N ASP A 34 12.51 -4.45 6.04
CA ASP A 34 13.74 -5.19 6.18
C ASP A 34 14.22 -5.17 7.65
N VAL A 35 15.27 -5.92 7.95
CA VAL A 35 15.78 -6.04 9.32
C VAL A 35 16.20 -4.69 9.91
N THR A 36 16.72 -3.78 9.08
CA THR A 36 17.16 -2.45 9.51
C THR A 36 15.97 -1.52 9.72
N GLU A 37 14.98 -1.55 8.82
CA GLU A 37 13.73 -0.81 8.95
C GLU A 37 12.95 -1.25 10.21
N ALA A 38 12.90 -2.56 10.48
CA ALA A 38 12.24 -3.13 11.65
C ALA A 38 12.94 -2.77 12.96
N ASP A 39 14.28 -2.83 12.99
CA ASP A 39 15.06 -2.40 14.16
C ASP A 39 14.89 -0.90 14.43
N LEU A 40 14.90 -0.06 13.39
CA LEU A 40 14.64 1.37 13.52
C LEU A 40 13.24 1.63 14.12
N GLN A 41 12.21 0.94 13.63
CA GLN A 41 10.85 1.05 14.17
C GLN A 41 10.79 0.64 15.65
N ALA A 42 11.47 -0.43 16.03
CA ALA A 42 11.56 -0.89 17.41
C ALA A 42 12.25 0.15 18.32
N GLN A 43 13.37 0.73 17.87
CA GLN A 43 14.10 1.77 18.62
C GLN A 43 13.26 3.04 18.80
N VAL A 44 12.54 3.49 17.76
CA VAL A 44 11.61 4.63 17.84
C VAL A 44 10.51 4.35 18.86
N ASN A 45 9.93 3.15 18.85
CA ASN A 45 8.89 2.77 19.79
C ASN A 45 9.41 2.62 21.22
N ALA A 46 10.62 2.09 21.42
CA ALA A 46 11.27 2.06 22.73
C ALA A 46 11.48 3.48 23.28
N PHE A 47 11.95 4.41 22.45
CA PHE A 47 12.12 5.81 22.83
C PHE A 47 10.81 6.49 23.22
N ARG A 48 9.72 6.19 22.51
CA ARG A 48 8.36 6.67 22.82
C ARG A 48 7.84 6.10 24.13
N ALA A 49 7.97 4.79 24.33
CA ALA A 49 7.54 4.10 25.54
C ALA A 49 8.27 4.63 26.78
N ALA A 50 9.58 4.90 26.68
CA ALA A 50 10.37 5.51 27.75
C ALA A 50 9.87 6.91 28.18
N ARG A 51 9.01 7.55 27.37
CA ARG A 51 8.38 8.85 27.64
C ARG A 51 6.88 8.74 27.92
N GLY A 52 6.37 7.52 28.12
CA GLY A 52 4.95 7.28 28.36
C GLY A 52 4.05 7.51 27.13
N LEU A 53 4.63 7.55 25.93
CA LEU A 53 3.87 7.70 24.69
C LEU A 53 3.50 6.33 24.11
N SER A 54 2.32 6.23 23.50
CA SER A 54 1.88 5.01 22.81
C SER A 54 2.79 4.67 21.63
N THR A 55 2.98 3.39 21.34
CA THR A 55 3.77 2.93 20.18
C THR A 55 3.07 3.26 18.87
N LEU A 56 3.86 3.45 17.81
CA LEU A 56 3.39 3.61 16.44
C LEU A 56 3.31 2.24 15.75
N ALA A 57 2.25 2.05 14.96
CA ALA A 57 2.11 0.93 14.05
C ALA A 57 2.73 1.29 12.68
N VAL A 58 3.26 0.28 12.00
CA VAL A 58 3.69 0.40 10.60
C VAL A 58 2.47 0.57 9.71
N SER A 59 2.58 1.43 8.70
CA SER A 59 1.53 1.66 7.70
C SER A 59 2.11 1.41 6.32
N ASP A 60 1.48 0.51 5.57
CA ASP A 60 1.94 0.12 4.23
C ASP A 60 2.01 1.32 3.28
N THR A 61 0.99 2.18 3.33
CA THR A 61 0.89 3.39 2.52
C THR A 61 1.99 4.40 2.86
N LEU A 62 2.34 4.55 4.16
CA LEU A 62 3.45 5.44 4.56
C LEU A 62 4.81 4.86 4.18
N THR A 63 4.99 3.54 4.33
CA THR A 63 6.23 2.87 3.91
C THR A 63 6.44 2.98 2.40
N ALA A 64 5.39 2.82 1.60
CA ALA A 64 5.45 3.02 0.16
C ALA A 64 5.88 4.45 -0.23
N ALA A 65 5.28 5.48 0.40
CA ALA A 65 5.66 6.87 0.17
C ALA A 65 7.12 7.17 0.57
N ALA A 66 7.59 6.58 1.68
CA ALA A 66 8.96 6.74 2.15
C ALA A 66 9.97 6.05 1.20
N LYS A 67 9.70 4.80 0.79
CA LYS A 67 10.55 4.05 -0.16
C LYS A 67 10.66 4.75 -1.51
N TRP A 68 9.55 5.30 -2.02
CA TRP A 68 9.56 6.10 -3.24
C TRP A 68 10.50 7.31 -3.11
N MET A 69 10.38 8.09 -2.03
CA MET A 69 11.18 9.31 -1.86
C MET A 69 12.67 9.01 -1.63
N ALA A 70 12.99 7.97 -0.86
CA ALA A 70 14.37 7.54 -0.65
C ALA A 70 15.02 7.11 -1.97
N THR A 71 14.27 6.37 -2.81
CA THR A 71 14.72 5.98 -4.15
C THR A 71 14.92 7.22 -5.04
N ASP A 72 13.97 8.14 -5.07
CA ASP A 72 14.03 9.38 -5.86
C ASP A 72 15.27 10.21 -5.53
N MET A 73 15.51 10.46 -4.24
CA MET A 73 16.70 11.15 -3.73
C MET A 73 18.00 10.45 -4.11
N SER A 74 18.03 9.11 -4.01
CA SER A 74 19.23 8.33 -4.34
C SER A 74 19.55 8.33 -5.84
N VAL A 75 18.53 8.20 -6.69
CA VAL A 75 18.68 8.10 -8.15
C VAL A 75 19.00 9.48 -8.76
N GLN A 76 18.38 10.54 -8.24
CA GLN A 76 18.57 11.90 -8.74
C GLN A 76 19.66 12.69 -8.00
N ASN A 77 20.34 12.06 -7.03
CA ASN A 77 21.46 12.63 -6.27
C ASN A 77 21.14 13.98 -5.58
N TYR A 78 20.07 14.01 -4.79
CA TYR A 78 19.69 15.17 -3.99
C TYR A 78 19.15 14.75 -2.62
N PHE A 79 19.05 15.70 -1.69
CA PHE A 79 18.46 15.49 -0.37
C PHE A 79 17.55 16.66 -0.01
N ALA A 80 16.23 16.45 -0.07
CA ALA A 80 15.23 17.46 0.25
C ALA A 80 13.90 16.81 0.63
N HIS A 81 13.00 17.58 1.25
CA HIS A 81 11.65 17.10 1.58
C HIS A 81 10.70 17.07 0.38
N THR A 82 10.88 18.01 -0.55
CA THR A 82 10.13 18.12 -1.82
C THR A 82 10.96 17.46 -2.92
N SER A 83 10.33 16.62 -3.74
CA SER A 83 10.99 16.03 -4.90
C SER A 83 11.31 17.08 -5.95
N LEU A 84 12.23 16.77 -6.87
CA LEU A 84 12.62 17.71 -7.93
C LEU A 84 11.46 18.08 -8.88
N ASP A 85 10.44 17.22 -8.97
CA ASP A 85 9.20 17.49 -9.70
C ASP A 85 8.11 18.18 -8.87
N GLY A 86 8.44 18.59 -7.65
CA GLY A 86 7.61 19.45 -6.81
C GLY A 86 6.64 18.74 -5.85
N ARG A 87 6.62 17.40 -5.77
CA ARG A 87 5.73 16.71 -4.82
C ARG A 87 6.18 16.93 -3.38
N THR A 88 5.27 17.46 -2.55
CA THR A 88 5.45 17.63 -1.10
C THR A 88 5.30 16.29 -0.37
N PRO A 89 5.71 16.18 0.91
CA PRO A 89 5.45 14.98 1.71
C PRO A 89 3.95 14.62 1.78
N THR A 90 3.07 15.62 1.98
CA THR A 90 1.61 15.39 1.98
C THR A 90 1.13 14.83 0.65
N GLN A 91 1.58 15.40 -0.48
CA GLN A 91 1.20 14.94 -1.81
C GLN A 91 1.58 13.47 -2.01
N ARG A 92 2.82 13.09 -1.68
CA ARG A 92 3.28 11.71 -1.85
C ARG A 92 2.59 10.72 -0.91
N MET A 93 2.26 11.14 0.30
CA MET A 93 1.46 10.32 1.23
C MET A 93 0.05 10.08 0.67
N ALA A 94 -0.59 11.11 0.11
CA ALA A 94 -1.89 11.00 -0.53
C ALA A 94 -1.83 10.12 -1.80
N ASP A 95 -0.80 10.28 -2.63
CA ASP A 95 -0.56 9.45 -3.83
C ASP A 95 -0.37 7.98 -3.47
N ALA A 96 0.20 7.68 -2.29
CA ALA A 96 0.33 6.33 -1.74
C ALA A 96 -0.94 5.81 -1.03
N GLY A 97 -2.03 6.59 -0.99
CA GLY A 97 -3.30 6.20 -0.39
C GLY A 97 -3.42 6.46 1.12
N TYR A 98 -2.48 7.17 1.73
CA TYR A 98 -2.61 7.59 3.13
C TYR A 98 -3.46 8.87 3.23
N PRO A 99 -4.45 8.94 4.15
CA PRO A 99 -5.30 10.12 4.32
C PRO A 99 -4.54 11.27 5.01
N ALA A 100 -3.61 11.88 4.29
CA ALA A 100 -2.79 12.99 4.75
C ALA A 100 -3.60 14.29 4.72
N THR A 101 -3.79 14.93 5.87
CA THR A 101 -4.53 16.20 5.99
C THR A 101 -3.62 17.42 6.13
N ALA A 102 -2.37 17.23 6.57
CA ALA A 102 -1.28 18.18 6.49
C ALA A 102 0.04 17.51 6.95
N THR A 103 1.16 17.96 6.41
CA THR A 103 2.51 17.72 6.96
C THR A 103 3.21 19.05 7.09
N TRP A 104 4.19 19.14 8.00
CA TRP A 104 5.06 20.31 8.12
C TRP A 104 5.79 20.56 6.79
N THR A 105 5.52 21.71 6.18
CA THR A 105 6.35 22.38 5.18
C THR A 105 6.72 23.75 5.70
#